data_AF-A0A3R7BRW4-F1
#
_entry.id   AF-A0A3R7BRW4-F1
#
_cell.length_a   1.000
_cell.length_b   1.000
_cell.length_c   1.000
_cell.angle_alpha   90.00
_cell.angle_beta   90.00
_cell.angle_gamma   90.00
#
_symmetry.space_group_name_H-M   'P 1'
#
loop_
_entity.id
_entity.type
_entity.pdbx_description
1 polymer ?
#
loop_
_entity_poly.entity_id
_entity_poly.type
_entity_poly.pdbx_seq_one_letter_code
_entity_poly.pdbx_strand_id
1 'polypeptide(L)'
;MKFLNLSFKKLVLFIAFMLLLSVIALSEGIGYNANEITVETEHVVPRVHDLFGPGPETGVGGINYTCTVNVTLNPLLYPLSYLFGNGQISHTFTVFDGPILYAGKRYEVISSTKFGAVFPEMCRNLLYYLIVATVVIFSTEKLLKLQNHRAFLQNGY
;
A
#
# COMPACT_ATOMS: atom_id res chain seq x y z
N MET A 1 4.80 -34.37 -8.56
CA MET A 1 4.27 -33.00 -8.36
C MET A 1 2.74 -33.05 -8.20
N LYS A 2 2.22 -33.31 -6.99
CA LYS A 2 0.76 -33.32 -6.68
C LYS A 2 0.23 -31.98 -6.16
N PHE A 3 1.08 -30.95 -6.11
CA PHE A 3 0.75 -29.65 -5.49
C PHE A 3 -0.16 -28.75 -6.33
N LEU A 4 -0.38 -29.06 -7.61
CA LEU A 4 -1.16 -28.21 -8.53
C LEU A 4 -2.62 -28.63 -8.70
N ASN A 5 -3.13 -29.57 -7.91
CA ASN A 5 -4.57 -29.90 -7.93
C ASN A 5 -5.32 -29.08 -6.86
N LEU A 6 -5.14 -27.76 -6.89
CA LEU A 6 -5.88 -26.84 -6.04
C LEU A 6 -7.26 -26.64 -6.68
N SER A 7 -8.33 -27.10 -6.01
CA SER A 7 -9.69 -26.90 -6.52
C SER A 7 -9.97 -25.41 -6.72
N PHE A 8 -10.69 -25.02 -7.77
CA PHE A 8 -11.00 -23.61 -8.09
C PHE A 8 -11.46 -22.79 -6.87
N LYS A 9 -12.30 -23.39 -6.01
CA LYS A 9 -12.75 -22.78 -4.74
C LYS A 9 -11.60 -22.38 -3.81
N LYS A 10 -10.54 -23.21 -3.73
CA LYS A 10 -9.35 -22.95 -2.91
C LYS A 10 -8.51 -21.82 -3.49
N LEU A 11 -8.41 -21.76 -4.82
CA LEU A 11 -7.70 -20.68 -5.50
C LEU A 11 -8.40 -19.33 -5.27
N VAL A 12 -9.73 -19.30 -5.37
CA VAL A 12 -10.52 -18.09 -5.05
C VAL A 12 -10.33 -17.67 -3.59
N LEU A 13 -10.40 -18.61 -2.64
CA LEU A 13 -10.21 -18.31 -1.22
C LEU A 13 -8.78 -17.83 -0.91
N PHE A 14 -7.77 -18.41 -1.58
CA PHE A 14 -6.38 -17.97 -1.47
C PHE A 14 -6.20 -16.54 -1.96
N ILE A 15 -6.72 -16.22 -3.14
CA ILE A 15 -6.63 -14.86 -3.70
C ILE A 15 -7.36 -13.87 -2.79
N ALA A 16 -8.56 -14.19 -2.32
CA ALA A 16 -9.33 -13.33 -1.44
C ALA A 16 -8.59 -13.05 -0.11
N PHE A 17 -7.97 -14.07 0.48
CA PHE A 17 -7.20 -13.92 1.71
C PHE A 17 -5.92 -13.10 1.50
N MET A 18 -5.21 -13.32 0.40
CA MET A 18 -4.03 -12.51 0.03
C MET A 18 -4.38 -11.04 -0.20
N LEU A 19 -5.52 -10.78 -0.86
CA LEU A 19 -6.02 -9.43 -1.09
C LEU A 19 -6.34 -8.76 0.25
N LEU A 20 -7.00 -9.48 1.16
CA LEU A 20 -7.31 -8.98 2.50
C LEU A 20 -6.05 -8.65 3.30
N LEU A 21 -5.03 -9.53 3.29
CA LEU A 21 -3.74 -9.23 3.93
C LEU A 21 -3.06 -8.01 3.33
N SER A 22 -3.08 -7.87 2.00
CA SER A 22 -2.50 -6.72 1.30
C SER A 22 -3.20 -5.41 1.67
N VAL A 23 -4.54 -5.42 1.77
CA VAL A 23 -5.32 -4.24 2.20
C VAL A 23 -4.99 -3.85 3.64
N ILE A 24 -4.87 -4.83 4.53
CA ILE A 24 -4.50 -4.57 5.93
C ILE A 24 -3.06 -4.03 6.02
N ALA A 25 -2.13 -4.59 5.26
CA ALA A 25 -0.74 -4.15 5.22
C ALA A 25 -0.62 -2.69 4.73
N LEU A 26 -1.38 -2.32 3.69
CA LEU A 26 -1.44 -0.96 3.15
C LEU A 26 -2.32 0.00 3.96
N SER A 27 -2.92 -0.44 5.06
CA SER A 27 -3.75 0.44 5.91
C SER A 27 -2.91 1.15 6.96
N GLU A 28 -3.05 2.47 7.03
CA GLU A 28 -2.46 3.29 8.09
C GLU A 28 -3.13 2.95 9.44
N GLY A 29 -2.32 2.87 10.50
CA GLY A 29 -2.73 2.49 11.85
C GLY A 29 -2.58 0.99 12.15
N ILE A 30 -2.94 0.11 11.21
CA ILE A 30 -2.77 -1.35 11.40
C ILE A 30 -1.47 -1.83 10.78
N GLY A 31 -1.24 -1.55 9.49
CA GLY A 31 -0.07 -2.06 8.78
C GLY A 31 1.16 -1.20 8.93
N TYR A 32 0.99 0.11 9.03
CA TYR A 32 2.07 1.04 9.28
C TYR A 32 1.57 2.29 10.01
N ASN A 33 2.47 3.01 10.65
CA ASN A 33 2.19 4.29 11.28
C ASN A 33 3.05 5.39 10.65
N ALA A 34 2.42 6.47 10.19
CA ALA A 34 3.15 7.64 9.68
C ALA A 34 3.49 8.56 10.86
N ASN A 35 4.77 8.63 11.21
CA ASN A 35 5.23 9.41 12.37
C ASN A 35 5.39 10.89 12.05
N GLU A 36 5.83 11.21 10.83
CA GLU A 36 6.10 12.58 10.41
C GLU A 36 5.75 12.72 8.94
N ILE A 37 5.03 13.80 8.61
CA ILE A 37 4.63 14.15 7.25
C ILE A 37 5.01 15.61 7.04
N THR A 38 6.11 15.84 6.34
CA THR A 38 6.61 17.18 6.03
C THR A 38 6.24 17.48 4.59
N VAL A 39 5.34 18.45 4.40
CA VAL A 39 4.95 18.91 3.06
C VAL A 39 5.46 20.33 2.86
N GLU A 40 6.43 20.45 1.97
CA GLU A 40 6.99 21.71 1.53
C GLU A 40 6.35 22.11 0.19
N THR A 41 6.05 23.40 0.06
CA THR A 41 5.48 23.98 -1.14
C THR A 41 6.41 25.05 -1.65
N GLU A 42 7.02 24.81 -2.81
CA GLU A 42 7.84 25.80 -3.50
C GLU A 42 7.01 26.42 -4.63
N HIS A 43 6.85 27.75 -4.59
CA HIS A 43 6.16 28.48 -5.65
C HIS A 43 7.12 28.74 -6.80
N VAL A 44 6.86 28.11 -7.94
CA VAL A 44 7.59 28.38 -9.17
C VAL A 44 6.88 29.54 -9.88
N VAL A 45 7.42 30.74 -9.68
CA VAL A 45 6.94 31.96 -10.36
C VAL A 45 7.21 31.80 -11.87
N PRO A 46 6.20 32.04 -12.72
CA PRO A 46 6.31 31.81 -14.16
C PRO A 46 7.33 32.72 -14.83
N ARG A 47 7.98 32.20 -15.87
CA ARG A 47 8.54 33.06 -16.93
C ARG A 47 7.40 33.61 -17.76
N VAL A 48 7.36 34.92 -17.91
CA VAL A 48 6.49 35.63 -18.85
C VAL A 48 6.67 35.01 -20.23
N HIS A 49 5.60 34.49 -20.82
CA HIS A 49 5.59 34.10 -22.23
C HIS A 49 4.70 35.09 -22.97
N ASP A 50 5.35 36.05 -23.63
CA ASP A 50 4.73 36.92 -24.63
C ASP A 50 4.34 36.08 -25.84
N LEU A 51 3.23 35.34 -25.75
CA LEU A 51 2.69 34.64 -26.91
C LEU A 51 1.90 35.59 -27.84
N PHE A 52 1.50 36.80 -27.40
CA PHE A 52 0.55 37.65 -28.15
C PHE A 52 0.73 39.19 -28.03
N GLY A 53 1.92 39.71 -27.76
CA GLY A 53 2.16 41.17 -27.74
C GLY A 53 1.74 41.87 -26.44
N PRO A 54 1.76 43.22 -26.36
CA PRO A 54 1.72 43.98 -25.11
C PRO A 54 0.33 43.95 -24.47
N GLY A 55 0.03 42.84 -23.80
CA GLY A 55 -1.12 42.64 -22.93
C GLY A 55 -0.64 42.32 -21.50
N PRO A 56 -1.55 42.35 -20.50
CA PRO A 56 -1.17 42.08 -19.12
C PRO A 56 -0.56 40.68 -19.00
N GLU A 57 0.62 40.62 -18.36
CA GLU A 57 1.43 39.43 -18.16
C GLU A 57 0.60 38.29 -17.54
N THR A 58 0.14 37.34 -18.36
CA THR A 58 -0.43 36.09 -17.83
C THR A 58 0.71 35.18 -17.43
N GLY A 59 1.16 35.34 -16.19
CA GLY A 59 2.08 34.41 -15.55
C GLY A 59 1.45 33.00 -15.44
N VAL A 60 1.96 32.04 -16.19
CA VAL A 60 1.54 30.63 -16.14
C VAL A 60 2.40 29.85 -15.13
N GLY A 61 2.27 30.18 -13.84
CA GLY A 61 3.12 29.63 -12.78
C GLY A 61 2.82 28.17 -12.48
N GLY A 62 3.66 27.54 -11.66
CA GLY A 62 3.42 26.20 -11.10
C GLY A 62 3.76 26.14 -9.61
N ILE A 63 3.18 25.19 -8.88
CA ILE A 63 3.52 24.89 -7.49
C ILE A 63 4.22 23.54 -7.45
N ASN A 64 5.41 23.48 -6.86
CA ASN A 64 6.09 22.23 -6.60
C ASN A 64 5.77 21.79 -5.18
N TYR A 65 5.16 20.61 -5.03
CA TYR A 65 4.86 20.00 -3.75
C TYR A 65 5.89 18.92 -3.48
N THR A 66 6.71 19.09 -2.45
CA THR A 66 7.64 18.06 -1.98
C THR A 66 7.13 17.53 -0.65
N CYS A 67 6.88 16.23 -0.57
CA CYS A 67 6.39 15.56 0.62
C CYS A 67 7.39 14.51 1.06
N THR A 68 7.83 14.58 2.31
CA THR A 68 8.65 13.56 2.98
C THR A 68 7.83 12.93 4.09
N VAL A 69 7.75 11.60 4.10
CA VAL A 69 7.03 10.84 5.12
C VAL A 69 7.98 9.86 5.79
N ASN A 70 7.99 9.87 7.12
CA ASN A 70 8.64 8.85 7.95
C ASN A 70 7.58 7.84 8.41
N VAL A 71 7.75 6.58 8.03
CA VAL A 71 6.82 5.49 8.32
C VAL A 71 7.48 4.44 9.19
N THR A 72 6.78 3.99 10.23
CA THR A 72 7.13 2.79 11.01
C THR A 72 6.22 1.64 10.58
N LEU A 73 6.80 0.53 10.13
CA LEU A 73 6.04 -0.63 9.69
C LEU A 73 5.58 -1.47 10.89
N ASN A 74 4.48 -2.22 10.74
CA ASN A 74 4.08 -3.19 11.75
C ASN A 74 4.97 -4.45 11.65
N PRO A 75 5.69 -4.85 12.71
CA PRO A 75 6.60 -6.00 12.68
C PRO A 75 5.92 -7.34 12.40
N LEU A 76 4.62 -7.47 12.70
CA LEU A 76 3.86 -8.70 12.46
C LEU A 76 3.46 -8.88 10.99
N LEU A 77 3.26 -7.77 10.27
CA LEU A 77 2.93 -7.78 8.85
C LEU A 77 4.19 -7.68 7.97
N TYR A 78 5.23 -7.00 8.45
CA TYR A 78 6.46 -6.74 7.71
C TYR A 78 7.70 -7.37 8.37
N PRO A 79 7.69 -8.66 8.76
CA PRO A 79 8.80 -9.25 9.50
C PRO A 79 10.12 -9.25 8.70
N LEU A 80 10.07 -9.43 7.38
CA LEU A 80 11.29 -9.40 6.56
C LEU A 80 11.88 -7.98 6.52
N SER A 81 11.05 -6.95 6.45
CA SER A 81 11.54 -5.56 6.48
C SER A 81 12.28 -5.28 7.78
N TYR A 82 11.77 -5.76 8.92
CA TYR A 82 12.45 -5.65 10.21
C TYR A 82 13.76 -6.43 10.26
N LEU A 83 13.79 -7.65 9.70
CA LEU A 83 15.01 -8.45 9.62
C LEU A 83 16.11 -7.76 8.80
N PHE A 84 15.75 -6.96 7.81
CA PHE A 84 16.69 -6.15 7.01
C PHE A 84 16.99 -4.77 7.61
N GLY A 85 16.46 -4.43 8.78
CA GLY A 85 16.65 -3.12 9.40
C GLY A 85 15.76 -2.00 8.84
N ASN A 86 14.82 -2.33 7.96
CA ASN A 86 13.85 -1.40 7.34
C ASN A 86 12.56 -1.27 8.16
N GLY A 87 12.62 -1.43 9.49
CA GLY A 87 11.44 -1.26 10.35
C GLY A 87 10.89 0.18 10.37
N GLN A 88 11.78 1.14 10.11
CA GLN A 88 11.46 2.55 9.88
C GLN A 88 12.01 2.96 8.52
N ILE A 89 11.17 3.59 7.72
CA ILE A 89 11.50 4.01 6.36
C ILE A 89 11.14 5.48 6.17
N SER A 90 11.95 6.18 5.39
CA SER A 90 11.68 7.55 4.95
C SER A 90 11.50 7.55 3.44
N HIS A 91 10.50 8.26 2.94
CA HIS A 91 10.26 8.39 1.51
C HIS A 91 9.90 9.83 1.17
N THR A 92 10.53 10.35 0.11
CA THR A 92 10.26 11.69 -0.42
C THR A 92 9.68 11.58 -1.83
N PHE A 93 8.60 12.31 -2.08
CA PHE A 93 7.97 12.39 -3.41
C PHE A 93 7.70 13.85 -3.75
N THR A 94 7.93 14.21 -5.01
CA THR A 94 7.77 15.58 -5.50
C THR A 94 6.82 15.60 -6.70
N VAL A 95 5.84 16.50 -6.69
CA VAL A 95 4.88 16.71 -7.79
C VAL A 95 4.82 18.17 -8.16
N PHE A 96 4.92 18.44 -9.46
CA PHE A 96 4.70 19.75 -10.04
C PHE A 96 3.24 19.90 -10.46
N ASP A 97 2.60 20.98 -10.02
CA ASP A 97 1.22 21.34 -10.34
C ASP A 97 1.21 22.68 -11.09
N GLY A 98 1.08 22.61 -12.42
CA GLY A 98 1.05 23.78 -13.30
C GLY A 98 0.26 23.51 -14.58
N PRO A 99 -0.44 24.53 -15.15
CA PRO A 99 -0.60 25.91 -14.65
C PRO A 99 -1.42 26.03 -13.36
N ILE A 100 -1.11 27.01 -12.50
CA ILE A 100 -1.86 27.31 -11.24
C ILE A 100 -3.25 27.88 -11.57
N LEU A 101 -4.16 27.03 -12.05
CA LEU A 101 -5.59 27.31 -12.11
C LEU A 101 -6.34 26.61 -10.97
N TYR A 102 -5.76 25.54 -10.41
CA TYR A 102 -6.38 24.70 -9.39
C TYR A 102 -5.35 24.18 -8.40
N ALA A 103 -4.89 25.03 -7.47
CA ALA A 103 -4.09 24.55 -6.34
C ALA A 103 -4.92 23.55 -5.53
N GLY A 104 -4.52 22.27 -5.52
CA GLY A 104 -5.32 21.24 -4.84
C GLY A 104 -4.65 19.88 -4.63
N LYS A 105 -3.48 19.63 -5.21
CA LYS A 105 -2.86 18.30 -5.20
C LYS A 105 -2.15 17.92 -3.90
N ARG A 106 -2.14 18.78 -2.88
CA ARG A 106 -1.45 18.51 -1.60
C ARG A 106 -1.80 17.15 -0.99
N TYR A 107 -3.08 16.79 -0.95
CA TYR A 107 -3.53 15.51 -0.40
C TYR A 107 -3.12 14.31 -1.27
N GLU A 108 -3.09 14.49 -2.59
CA GLU A 108 -2.65 13.48 -3.55
C GLU A 108 -1.15 13.20 -3.42
N VAL A 109 -0.33 14.23 -3.19
CA VAL A 109 1.11 14.06 -2.93
C VAL A 109 1.33 13.30 -1.62
N ILE A 110 0.60 13.63 -0.56
CA ILE A 110 0.71 12.92 0.73
C ILE A 110 0.35 11.44 0.57
N SER A 111 -0.79 11.13 -0.05
CA SER A 111 -1.23 9.73 -0.24
C SER A 111 -0.26 8.95 -1.13
N SER A 112 0.23 9.56 -2.21
CA SER A 112 1.22 8.96 -3.11
C SER A 112 2.55 8.71 -2.41
N THR A 113 2.99 9.63 -1.54
CA THR A 113 4.23 9.46 -0.77
C THR A 113 4.11 8.31 0.23
N LYS A 114 2.99 8.23 0.96
CA LYS A 114 2.72 7.12 1.89
C LYS A 114 2.69 5.78 1.15
N PHE A 115 1.98 5.72 0.02
CA PHE A 115 1.91 4.51 -0.78
C PHE A 115 3.29 4.11 -1.32
N GLY A 116 4.07 5.08 -1.83
CA GLY A 116 5.43 4.88 -2.33
C GLY A 116 6.40 4.37 -1.27
N ALA A 117 6.22 4.75 -0.01
CA ALA A 117 7.00 4.20 1.11
C ALA A 117 6.65 2.72 1.38
N VAL A 118 5.35 2.42 1.50
CA VAL A 118 4.88 1.15 2.07
C VAL A 118 4.77 0.03 1.03
N PHE A 119 4.43 0.36 -0.22
CA PHE A 119 4.21 -0.63 -1.26
C PHE A 119 5.45 -1.49 -1.58
N PRO A 120 6.68 -0.93 -1.73
CA PRO A 120 7.88 -1.74 -1.94
C PRO A 120 8.14 -2.72 -0.81
N GLU A 121 7.90 -2.31 0.44
CA GLU A 121 8.08 -3.16 1.62
C GLU A 121 7.00 -4.25 1.67
N MET A 122 5.78 -3.97 1.21
CA MET A 122 4.73 -4.99 1.07
C MET A 122 5.15 -6.05 0.04
N CYS A 123 5.69 -5.63 -1.10
CA CYS A 123 6.20 -6.53 -2.13
C CYS A 123 7.39 -7.37 -1.62
N ARG A 124 8.27 -6.79 -0.81
CA ARG A 124 9.37 -7.53 -0.18
C ARG A 124 8.87 -8.61 0.79
N ASN A 125 7.74 -8.36 1.46
CA ASN A 125 7.09 -9.33 2.36
C ASN A 125 6.08 -10.26 1.65
N LEU A 126 5.99 -10.23 0.31
CA LEU A 126 5.04 -11.05 -0.43
C LEU A 126 5.23 -12.55 -0.18
N LEU A 127 6.48 -13.01 -0.07
CA LEU A 127 6.77 -14.41 0.26
C LEU A 127 6.23 -14.81 1.65
N TYR A 128 6.35 -13.92 2.62
CA TYR A 128 5.79 -14.12 3.96
C TYR A 128 4.27 -14.27 3.89
N TYR A 129 3.59 -13.37 3.16
CA TYR A 129 2.13 -13.46 2.98
C TYR A 129 1.71 -14.75 2.29
N LEU A 130 2.45 -15.22 1.26
CA LEU A 130 2.17 -16.49 0.60
C LEU A 130 2.26 -17.67 1.56
N ILE A 131 3.28 -17.71 2.43
CA ILE A 131 3.46 -18.78 3.42
C ILE A 131 2.30 -18.75 4.43
N VAL A 132 1.99 -17.59 5.00
CA VAL A 132 0.91 -17.43 5.97
C VAL A 132 -0.43 -17.84 5.36
N ALA A 133 -0.75 -17.36 4.15
CA ALA A 133 -1.96 -17.73 3.43
C ALA A 133 -2.06 -19.24 3.21
N THR A 134 -0.96 -19.87 2.81
CA THR A 134 -0.90 -21.32 2.61
C THR A 134 -1.20 -22.07 3.91
N VAL A 135 -0.54 -21.70 5.01
CA VAL A 135 -0.74 -22.33 6.33
C VAL A 135 -2.18 -22.18 6.82
N VAL A 136 -2.76 -21.00 6.67
CA VAL A 136 -4.15 -20.72 7.09
C VAL A 136 -5.14 -21.57 6.29
N ILE A 137 -4.98 -21.69 4.97
CA ILE A 137 -5.87 -22.49 4.14
C ILE A 137 -5.77 -23.98 4.47
N PHE A 138 -4.56 -24.51 4.65
CA PHE A 138 -4.39 -25.91 5.05
C PHE A 138 -4.97 -26.18 6.45
N SER A 139 -4.85 -25.23 7.38
CA SER A 139 -5.35 -25.36 8.74
C SER A 139 -6.89 -25.31 8.80
N THR A 140 -7.50 -24.40 8.06
CA THR A 140 -8.97 -24.30 7.95
C THR A 140 -9.58 -25.55 7.32
N GLU A 141 -8.93 -26.17 6.33
CA GLU A 141 -9.37 -27.45 5.78
C GLU A 141 -9.37 -28.58 6.81
N LYS A 142 -8.32 -28.67 7.62
CA LYS A 142 -8.22 -29.67 8.68
C LYS A 142 -9.33 -29.50 9.71
N LEU A 143 -9.60 -28.25 10.11
CA LEU A 143 -10.68 -27.90 11.02
C LEU A 143 -12.06 -28.26 10.46
N LEU A 144 -12.32 -27.93 9.19
CA LEU A 144 -13.62 -28.18 8.57
C LEU A 144 -13.89 -29.68 8.38
N LYS A 145 -12.87 -30.47 8.04
CA LYS A 145 -12.97 -31.94 8.01
C LYS A 145 -13.26 -32.53 9.40
N LEU A 146 -12.62 -32.01 10.44
CA LEU A 146 -12.86 -32.44 11.83
C LEU A 146 -14.28 -32.10 12.29
N GLN A 147 -14.79 -30.92 11.94
CA GLN A 147 -16.17 -30.52 12.24
C GLN A 147 -17.20 -31.39 11.51
N ASN A 148 -16.99 -31.66 10.22
CA ASN A 148 -17.87 -32.54 9.45
C ASN A 148 -17.87 -33.97 9.99
N HIS A 149 -16.71 -34.48 10.44
CA HIS A 149 -16.64 -35.80 11.06
C HIS A 149 -17.36 -35.85 12.42
N ARG A 150 -17.24 -34.81 13.24
CA ARG A 150 -18.00 -34.69 14.51
C ARG A 150 -19.51 -34.60 14.27
N ALA A 151 -19.94 -33.82 13.28
CA ALA A 151 -21.35 -33.70 12.91
C ALA A 151 -21.91 -35.03 12.38
N PHE A 152 -21.11 -35.79 11.61
CA PHE A 152 -21.47 -37.14 11.17
C PHE A 152 -21.64 -38.12 12.35
N LEU A 153 -20.72 -38.08 13.33
CA LEU A 153 -20.84 -38.91 14.54
C LEU A 153 -22.02 -38.50 15.45
N GLN A 154 -22.45 -37.23 15.42
CA GLN A 154 -23.61 -36.75 16.18
C GLN A 154 -24.96 -37.03 15.49
N ASN A 155 -24.99 -37.14 14.16
CA ASN A 155 -26.22 -37.33 13.38
C ASN A 155 -26.56 -38.79 13.05
N GLY A 156 -25.83 -39.76 13.61
CA GLY A 156 -26.29 -41.15 13.73
C GLY A 156 -26.67 -41.87 12.43
N TYR A 157 -25.67 -42.52 11.81
CA TYR A 157 -25.83 -43.88 11.30
C TYR A 157 -24.81 -44.76 12.02
#